data_AF-A0AAN9ASW6-F1
#
_entry.id   AF-A0AAN9ASW6-F1
#
_cell.length_a   1.000
_cell.length_b   1.000
_cell.length_c   1.000
_cell.angle_alpha   90.00
_cell.angle_beta   90.00
_cell.angle_gamma   90.00
#
_symmetry.space_group_name_H-M   'P 1'
#
loop_
_entity.id
_entity.type
_entity.pdbx_description
1 polymer ?
#
loop_
_entity_poly.entity_id
_entity_poly.type
_entity_poly.pdbx_seq_one_letter_code
_entity_poly.pdbx_strand_id
1 'polypeptide(L)'
;MAFFGVTQLGFQNYIREHSVLAKEDPVRGSRQLGYLALPPLTGKTPPPRSIKPENSTARYGPGHEGSFGELTTLRTKHCRRPTDPQSLYYYPPTTAAEPGWWNKDNPIHTKRPWTHVPRRPQINSEMTRFVNIMVLTNRQFTLF
;
A
#
# COMPACT_ATOMS: atom_id res chain seq x y z
N MET A 1 17.67 13.02 10.79
CA MET A 1 17.49 12.76 12.23
C MET A 1 16.27 11.87 12.40
N ALA A 2 16.44 10.64 12.86
CA ALA A 2 15.33 9.72 13.10
C ALA A 2 14.76 9.98 14.51
N PHE A 3 13.50 10.37 14.57
CA PHE A 3 12.81 10.70 15.82
C PHE A 3 12.30 9.39 16.45
N PHE A 4 12.97 8.88 17.48
CA PHE A 4 12.66 7.61 18.15
C PHE A 4 11.45 7.69 19.09
N GLY A 5 10.38 8.40 18.73
CA GLY A 5 9.11 8.38 19.47
C GLY A 5 9.13 8.88 20.92
N VAL A 6 10.27 9.40 21.42
CA VAL A 6 10.40 10.00 22.75
C VAL A 6 10.20 11.51 22.62
N THR A 7 8.95 11.95 22.73
CA THR A 7 8.67 13.34 23.12
C THR A 7 8.62 13.40 24.66
N GLN A 8 8.82 14.58 25.26
CA GLN A 8 8.61 14.80 26.71
C GLN A 8 7.16 14.48 27.17
N LEU A 9 6.28 14.04 26.27
CA LEU A 9 4.89 13.65 26.49
C LEU A 9 4.65 12.12 26.44
N GLY A 10 5.71 11.30 26.32
CA GLY A 10 5.64 9.84 26.34
C GLY A 10 5.81 9.16 24.98
N PHE A 11 5.61 7.83 24.96
CA PHE A 11 5.80 6.98 23.77
C PHE A 11 4.67 7.21 22.76
N GLN A 12 4.96 7.92 21.66
CA GLN A 12 3.98 8.15 20.60
C GLN A 12 3.88 6.91 19.70
N ASN A 13 2.66 6.38 19.55
CA ASN A 13 2.40 5.25 18.64
C ASN A 13 2.26 5.77 17.21
N TYR A 14 3.36 6.28 16.66
CA TYR A 14 3.42 6.96 15.36
C TYR A 14 2.68 6.21 14.23
N ILE A 15 2.99 4.92 14.03
CA ILE A 15 2.35 4.10 12.98
C ILE A 15 0.83 4.02 13.17
N ARG A 16 0.36 3.89 14.42
CA ARG A 16 -1.07 3.80 14.72
C ARG A 16 -1.78 5.12 14.44
N GLU A 17 -1.16 6.25 14.74
CA GLU A 17 -1.73 7.59 14.52
C GLU A 17 -2.00 7.90 13.04
N HIS A 18 -1.18 7.33 12.14
CA HIS A 18 -1.39 7.45 10.70
C HIS A 18 -2.54 6.58 10.16
N SER A 19 -3.09 5.64 10.96
CA SER A 19 -4.13 4.72 10.52
C SER A 19 -5.49 5.41 10.34
N VAL A 20 -6.29 4.91 9.39
CA VAL A 20 -7.65 5.40 9.13
C VAL A 20 -8.52 5.32 10.38
N LEU A 21 -8.46 4.18 11.06
CA LEU A 21 -9.21 3.94 12.30
C LEU A 21 -8.86 4.93 13.41
N ALA A 22 -7.58 5.29 13.56
CA ALA A 22 -7.17 6.25 14.58
C ALA A 22 -7.66 7.68 14.30
N LYS A 23 -7.85 8.04 13.03
CA LYS A 23 -8.41 9.35 12.65
C LYS A 23 -9.92 9.42 12.70
N GLU A 24 -10.59 8.30 12.43
CA GLU A 24 -12.05 8.19 12.50
C GLU A 24 -12.56 8.13 13.95
N ASP A 25 -11.69 7.89 14.92
CA ASP A 25 -12.05 7.87 16.33
C ASP A 25 -12.34 9.30 16.83
N PRO A 26 -13.61 9.65 17.13
CA PRO A 26 -14.00 11.01 17.52
C PRO A 26 -13.37 11.43 18.86
N VAL A 27 -12.92 10.47 19.67
CA VAL A 27 -12.35 10.72 21.01
C VAL A 27 -10.90 11.21 20.94
N ARG A 28 -10.18 10.93 19.83
CA ARG A 28 -8.77 11.34 19.64
C ARG A 28 -8.58 12.64 18.87
N GLY A 29 -9.64 13.17 18.26
CA GLY A 29 -9.61 14.47 17.59
C GLY A 29 -9.36 15.61 18.57
N SER A 30 -8.13 16.12 18.63
CA SER A 30 -7.70 17.36 19.30
C SER A 30 -7.70 17.44 20.84
N ARG A 31 -8.12 16.42 21.60
CA ARG A 31 -8.32 16.56 23.06
C ARG A 31 -7.89 15.37 23.94
N GLN A 32 -6.76 14.72 23.67
CA GLN A 32 -6.20 13.75 24.63
C GLN A 32 -4.82 14.16 25.14
N LEU A 33 -4.82 14.95 26.21
CA LEU A 33 -3.74 15.01 27.19
C LEU A 33 -4.07 13.98 28.28
N GLY A 34 -3.24 12.95 28.42
CA GLY A 34 -3.38 11.93 29.47
C GLY A 34 -4.02 10.62 28.98
N TYR A 35 -3.43 9.51 29.42
CA TYR A 35 -3.74 8.11 29.07
C TYR A 35 -5.10 7.60 29.60
N LEU A 36 -6.19 8.34 29.44
CA LEU A 36 -7.54 7.84 29.69
C LEU A 36 -8.14 7.32 28.38
N ALA A 37 -7.77 6.09 28.03
CA ALA A 37 -8.48 5.33 27.01
C ALA A 37 -9.84 4.91 27.59
N LEU A 38 -10.91 5.62 27.24
CA LEU A 38 -12.27 5.13 27.45
C LEU A 38 -12.46 3.83 26.67
N PRO A 39 -13.29 2.89 27.17
CA PRO A 39 -13.55 1.64 26.49
C PRO A 39 -14.09 1.89 25.06
N PRO A 40 -13.72 1.05 24.08
CA PRO A 40 -14.15 1.23 22.71
C PRO A 40 -15.68 1.29 22.63
N LEU A 41 -16.21 2.23 21.84
CA LEU A 41 -17.64 2.35 21.58
C LEU A 41 -18.20 0.99 21.10
N THR A 42 -18.96 0.32 21.97
CA THR A 42 -19.66 -0.96 21.75
C THR A 42 -20.88 -0.78 20.84
N GLY A 43 -20.72 -0.10 19.71
CA GLY A 43 -21.85 0.38 18.91
C GLY A 43 -21.72 0.25 17.40
N LYS A 44 -20.60 -0.23 16.86
CA LYS A 44 -20.51 -0.57 15.43
C LYS A 44 -20.68 -2.08 15.30
N THR A 45 -21.86 -2.47 14.83
CA THR A 45 -22.09 -3.80 14.27
C THR A 45 -20.91 -4.15 13.35
N PRO A 46 -20.36 -5.38 13.42
CA PRO A 46 -19.35 -5.79 12.47
C PRO A 46 -19.94 -5.60 11.06
N PRO A 47 -19.18 -5.07 10.09
CA PRO A 47 -19.68 -4.97 8.73
C PRO A 47 -20.19 -6.35 8.30
N PRO A 48 -21.31 -6.44 7.56
CA PRO A 48 -21.79 -7.71 7.03
C PRO A 48 -20.62 -8.39 6.32
N ARG A 49 -20.45 -9.70 6.54
CA ARG A 49 -19.39 -10.52 5.92
C ARG A 49 -19.35 -10.19 4.44
N SER A 50 -18.41 -9.36 4.02
CA SER A 50 -18.30 -8.99 2.62
C SER A 50 -17.73 -10.20 1.91
N ILE A 51 -18.54 -10.86 1.09
CA ILE A 51 -18.04 -11.73 0.03
C ILE A 51 -17.33 -10.80 -0.95
N LYS A 52 -16.05 -10.50 -0.68
CA LYS A 52 -15.21 -9.84 -1.66
C LYS A 52 -15.07 -10.81 -2.84
N PRO A 53 -15.29 -10.37 -4.08
CA PRO A 53 -15.16 -11.24 -5.24
C PRO A 53 -13.73 -11.82 -5.28
N GLU A 54 -13.66 -13.15 -5.39
CA GLU A 54 -12.45 -13.95 -5.42
C GLU A 54 -11.69 -13.72 -6.73
N ASN A 55 -10.90 -12.66 -6.79
CA ASN A 55 -9.63 -12.71 -7.52
C ASN A 55 -8.47 -12.83 -6.52
N SER A 56 -8.65 -13.65 -5.49
CA SER A 56 -7.63 -13.90 -4.47
C SER A 56 -6.71 -15.03 -4.91
N THR A 57 -5.79 -14.73 -5.83
CA THR A 57 -4.59 -15.56 -6.03
C THR A 57 -3.72 -15.61 -4.77
N ALA A 58 -3.96 -14.74 -3.79
CA ALA A 58 -3.34 -14.76 -2.48
C ALA A 58 -4.06 -15.75 -1.55
N ARG A 59 -3.34 -16.76 -1.03
CA ARG A 59 -3.81 -17.64 0.06
C ARG A 59 -3.93 -16.92 1.41
N TYR A 60 -4.29 -15.64 1.43
CA TYR A 60 -4.25 -14.78 2.60
C TYR A 60 -5.43 -15.02 3.55
N GLY A 61 -6.59 -15.46 3.04
CA GLY A 61 -7.77 -15.76 3.86
C GLY A 61 -8.19 -14.59 4.76
N PRO A 62 -8.62 -14.84 6.01
CA PRO A 62 -8.92 -13.78 6.99
C PRO A 62 -7.66 -13.01 7.47
N GLY A 63 -6.45 -13.46 7.12
CA GLY A 63 -5.19 -12.91 7.58
C GLY A 63 -4.77 -13.48 8.93
N HIS A 64 -3.92 -12.74 9.65
CA HIS A 64 -3.32 -13.21 10.91
C HIS A 64 -4.13 -12.86 12.18
N GLU A 65 -5.17 -12.01 12.08
CA GLU A 65 -6.08 -11.61 13.18
C GLU A 65 -5.38 -11.18 14.49
N GLY A 66 -4.14 -10.67 14.41
CA GLY A 66 -3.34 -10.29 15.57
C GLY A 66 -2.45 -11.41 16.15
N SER A 67 -2.57 -12.65 15.68
CA SER A 67 -1.65 -13.74 16.00
C SER A 67 -0.29 -13.54 15.34
N PHE A 68 0.78 -13.54 16.14
CA PHE A 68 2.15 -13.45 15.63
C PHE A 68 2.56 -14.72 14.88
N GLY A 69 2.15 -15.91 15.37
CA GLY A 69 2.44 -17.18 14.72
C GLY A 69 1.90 -17.21 13.30
N GLU A 70 0.63 -16.88 13.12
CA GLU A 70 0.02 -16.82 11.79
C GLU A 70 0.63 -15.73 10.88
N LEU A 71 1.03 -14.58 11.46
CA LEU A 71 1.76 -13.57 10.69
C LEU A 71 3.07 -14.14 10.14
N THR A 72 3.81 -14.90 10.96
CA THR A 72 5.08 -15.52 10.51
C THR A 72 4.85 -16.59 9.46
N THR A 73 3.83 -17.44 9.61
CA THR A 73 3.52 -18.48 8.60
C THR A 73 3.13 -17.85 7.26
N LEU A 74 2.29 -16.81 7.26
CA LEU A 74 1.90 -16.07 6.06
C LEU A 74 3.11 -15.41 5.40
N ARG A 75 3.99 -14.79 6.18
CA ARG A 75 5.22 -14.15 5.68
C ARG A 75 6.16 -15.18 5.04
N THR A 76 6.39 -16.32 5.70
CA THR A 76 7.24 -17.41 5.18
C THR A 76 6.67 -18.02 3.90
N LYS A 77 5.34 -18.12 3.80
CA LYS A 77 4.64 -18.59 2.59
C LYS A 77 4.49 -17.52 1.52
N HIS A 78 5.11 -16.35 1.67
CA HIS A 78 4.99 -15.21 0.77
C HIS A 78 3.54 -14.78 0.47
N CYS A 79 2.62 -15.05 1.41
CA CYS A 79 1.22 -14.65 1.30
C CYS A 79 1.11 -13.15 1.60
N ARG A 80 0.77 -12.36 0.58
CA ARG A 80 0.62 -10.91 0.70
C ARG A 80 -0.83 -10.54 1.01
N ARG A 81 -1.00 -9.47 1.79
CA ARG A 81 -2.30 -8.88 2.05
C ARG A 81 -2.86 -8.34 0.73
N PRO A 82 -4.11 -8.69 0.34
CA PRO A 82 -4.69 -8.27 -0.94
C PRO A 82 -5.18 -6.81 -0.96
N THR A 83 -5.05 -6.10 0.17
CA THR A 83 -5.51 -4.70 0.30
C THR A 83 -4.30 -3.79 0.36
N ASP A 84 -4.38 -2.68 -0.36
CA ASP A 84 -3.33 -1.68 -0.43
C ASP A 84 -3.14 -0.96 0.91
N PRO A 85 -1.92 -0.49 1.23
CA PRO A 85 -1.67 0.25 2.46
C PRO A 85 -2.48 1.56 2.56
N GLN A 86 -2.91 2.13 1.42
CA GLN A 86 -3.81 3.28 1.36
C GLN A 86 -5.19 3.02 1.98
N SER A 87 -5.66 1.76 2.01
CA SER A 87 -6.92 1.43 2.70
C SER A 87 -6.78 1.39 4.22
N LEU A 88 -5.55 1.32 4.73
CA LEU A 88 -5.25 1.19 6.15
C LEU A 88 -4.78 2.49 6.78
N TYR A 89 -4.04 3.29 6.02
CA TYR A 89 -3.47 4.55 6.48
C TYR A 89 -3.89 5.70 5.57
N TYR A 90 -4.13 6.87 6.17
CA TYR A 90 -4.41 8.08 5.39
C TYR A 90 -3.15 8.66 4.73
N TYR A 91 -2.01 8.50 5.39
CA TYR A 91 -0.70 8.99 4.96
C TYR A 91 0.31 7.84 5.10
N PRO A 92 1.41 7.85 4.33
CA PRO A 92 2.46 6.85 4.49
C PRO A 92 3.02 6.93 5.91
N PRO A 93 2.96 5.83 6.70
CA PRO A 93 3.43 5.82 8.08
C PRO A 93 4.96 5.77 8.20
N THR A 94 5.68 5.58 7.09
CA THR A 94 7.13 5.55 7.04
C THR A 94 7.60 6.19 5.74
N THR A 95 8.80 6.79 5.76
CA THR A 95 9.41 7.39 4.56
C THR A 95 9.65 6.36 3.45
N ALA A 96 9.93 5.11 3.82
CA ALA A 96 10.07 4.01 2.86
C ALA A 96 8.76 3.70 2.11
N ALA A 97 7.60 4.05 2.66
CA ALA A 97 6.31 3.86 2.01
C ALA A 97 5.94 5.03 1.08
N GLU A 98 6.62 6.19 1.15
CA GLU A 98 6.31 7.37 0.34
C GLU A 98 6.45 7.13 -1.18
N PRO A 99 7.53 6.50 -1.70
CA PRO A 99 7.71 6.32 -3.14
C PRO A 99 6.63 5.43 -3.78
N GLY A 100 6.06 4.51 -2.99
CA GLY A 100 4.97 3.61 -3.41
C GLY A 100 3.59 4.05 -2.96
N TRP A 101 3.46 5.24 -2.35
CA TRP A 101 2.18 5.70 -1.81
C TRP A 101 1.19 6.11 -2.89
N TRP A 102 1.63 6.35 -4.12
CA TRP A 102 0.79 6.84 -5.20
C TRP A 102 0.61 5.77 -6.27
N ASN A 103 -0.61 5.24 -6.40
CA ASN A 103 -0.97 4.23 -7.40
C ASN A 103 -1.49 4.87 -8.69
N LYS A 104 -1.49 4.10 -9.79
CA LYS A 104 -2.04 4.50 -11.11
C LYS A 104 -3.52 4.88 -11.02
N ASP A 105 -4.29 4.20 -10.17
CA ASP A 105 -5.73 4.41 -10.04
C ASP A 105 -6.09 5.66 -9.22
N ASN A 106 -5.11 6.29 -8.57
CA ASN A 106 -5.34 7.57 -7.94
C ASN A 106 -5.57 8.64 -9.02
N PRO A 107 -6.57 9.53 -8.87
CA PRO A 107 -6.86 10.60 -9.83
C PRO A 107 -5.84 11.74 -9.73
N ILE A 108 -4.55 11.41 -9.84
CA ILE A 108 -3.41 12.34 -9.77
C ILE A 108 -3.46 13.28 -10.97
N HIS A 109 -3.81 12.78 -12.15
CA HIS A 109 -3.98 13.60 -13.35
C HIS A 109 -5.00 14.73 -13.14
N THR A 110 -6.11 14.43 -12.45
CA THR A 110 -7.14 15.43 -12.14
C THR A 110 -6.72 16.34 -11.00
N LYS A 111 -6.16 15.78 -9.91
CA LYS A 111 -5.81 16.55 -8.70
C LYS A 111 -4.54 17.39 -8.85
N ARG A 112 -3.60 16.95 -9.69
CA ARG A 112 -2.25 17.52 -9.86
C ARG A 112 -1.82 17.43 -11.33
N PRO A 113 -2.45 18.20 -12.24
CA PRO A 113 -2.19 18.10 -13.67
C PRO A 113 -0.72 18.38 -14.03
N TRP A 114 -0.01 19.19 -13.25
CA TRP A 114 1.41 19.49 -13.41
C TRP A 114 2.34 18.27 -13.29
N THR A 115 1.88 17.17 -12.67
CA THR A 115 2.65 15.93 -12.56
C THR A 115 2.64 15.11 -13.85
N HIS A 116 1.74 15.42 -14.78
CA HIS A 116 1.56 14.65 -16.00
C HIS A 116 2.16 15.36 -17.21
N VAL A 117 2.99 14.63 -17.94
CA VAL A 117 3.56 15.05 -19.22
C VAL A 117 3.16 14.01 -20.26
N PRO A 118 2.66 14.40 -21.45
CA PRO A 118 2.36 13.46 -22.51
C PRO A 118 3.63 12.68 -22.88
N ARG A 119 3.60 11.35 -22.70
CA ARG A 119 4.71 10.48 -23.06
C ARG A 119 4.57 10.03 -24.51
N ARG A 120 5.70 9.96 -25.22
CA ARG A 120 5.81 9.38 -26.55
C ARG A 120 6.69 8.14 -26.45
N PRO A 121 6.13 6.98 -26.07
CA PRO A 121 6.92 5.76 -25.99
C PRO A 121 7.42 5.39 -27.39
N GLN A 122 8.66 4.90 -27.47
CA GLN A 122 9.14 4.28 -28.69
C GLN A 122 8.41 2.94 -28.86
N ILE A 123 7.54 2.87 -29.87
CA ILE A 123 6.84 1.64 -30.24
C ILE A 123 7.66 0.99 -31.36
N ASN A 124 8.18 -0.19 -31.10
CA ASN A 124 8.90 -0.95 -32.12
C ASN A 124 7.91 -1.43 -33.19
N SER A 125 8.22 -1.16 -34.46
CA SER A 125 7.44 -1.72 -35.57
C SER A 125 7.63 -3.23 -35.65
N GLU A 126 6.75 -3.92 -36.37
CA GLU A 126 6.89 -5.36 -36.60
C GLU A 126 8.22 -5.70 -37.29
N MET A 127 8.70 -4.81 -38.18
CA MET A 127 9.99 -4.95 -38.84
C MET A 127 11.14 -4.85 -37.82
N THR A 128 11.11 -3.85 -36.94
CA THR A 128 12.12 -3.74 -35.86
C THR A 128 12.06 -4.95 -34.92
N ARG A 129 10.86 -5.48 -34.64
CA ARG A 129 10.70 -6.70 -33.84
C ARG A 129 11.30 -7.92 -34.54
N PHE A 130 11.04 -8.10 -35.83
CA PHE A 130 11.58 -9.19 -36.64
C PHE A 130 13.11 -9.15 -36.68
N VAL A 131 13.69 -7.97 -36.95
CA VAL A 131 15.14 -7.75 -36.93
C VAL A 131 15.73 -8.12 -35.58
N ASN A 132 15.13 -7.63 -34.48
CA ASN A 132 15.60 -7.96 -33.14
C ASN A 132 15.57 -9.47 -32.85
N ILE A 133 14.55 -10.17 -33.34
CA ILE A 133 14.44 -11.63 -33.22
C ILE A 133 15.55 -12.31 -34.04
N MET A 134 15.75 -11.92 -35.29
CA MET A 134 16.73 -12.53 -36.20
C MET A 134 18.18 -12.30 -35.75
N VAL A 135 18.49 -11.11 -35.21
CA VAL A 135 19.80 -10.82 -34.61
C VAL A 135 20.08 -11.73 -33.41
N LEU A 136 19.07 -12.07 -32.62
CA LEU A 136 19.22 -12.95 -31.47
C LEU A 136 19.32 -14.43 -31.85
N THR A 137 18.56 -14.88 -32.86
CA THR A 137 18.48 -16.30 -33.22
C THR A 137 19.53 -16.73 -34.24
N ASN A 138 19.94 -15.84 -35.15
CA ASN A 138 20.87 -16.18 -36.23
C ASN A 138 22.13 -15.31 -36.18
N ARG A 139 23.25 -15.97 -35.87
CA ARG A 139 24.57 -15.33 -35.72
C ARG A 139 25.13 -14.75 -37.02
N GLN A 140 24.61 -15.17 -38.17
CA GLN A 140 25.01 -14.70 -39.50
C GLN A 140 24.05 -13.65 -40.06
N PHE A 141 22.98 -13.31 -39.35
CA PHE A 141 22.05 -12.29 -39.79
C PHE A 141 22.67 -10.90 -39.65
N THR A 142 22.81 -10.20 -40.76
CA THR A 142 23.20 -8.79 -40.82
C THR A 142 22.10 -8.02 -41.55
N LEU A 143 21.82 -6.80 -41.11
CA LEU A 143 20.82 -5.93 -41.75
C LEU A 143 21.38 -5.25 -43.02
N PHE A 144 22.68 -5.46 -43.28
CA PHE A 144 23.47 -4.96 -44.40
C PHE A 144 24.54 -6.01 -44.76
#